data_AF-A0A9P4TPS6-F1
#
_entry.id   AF-A0A9P4TPS6-F1
#
_cell.length_a   1.000
_cell.length_b   1.000
_cell.length_c   1.000
_cell.angle_alpha   90.00
_cell.angle_beta   90.00
_cell.angle_gamma   90.00
#
_symmetry.space_group_name_H-M   'P 1'
#
loop_
_entity.id
_entity.type
_entity.pdbx_description
1 polymer ?
#
loop_
_entity_poly.entity_id
_entity_poly.type
_entity_poly.pdbx_seq_one_letter_code
_entity_poly.pdbx_strand_id
1 'polypeptide(L)'
;MQFTATFLALLAAFPFASTAPTSENVNSPLQKRQNIPNNINIGINEKRHNANGKGMWTAWVNGQDPCNHHSDLNVYEDEASPCNIRFSLEGMDYQYTLHGCGGDLSIWRNGKDNVGSCYWAPGHVGCVAGAGYSGRWQCHVNDGPGK
;
A
#
# COMPACT_ATOMS: atom_id res chain seq x y z
N MET A 1 70.77 50.66 6.99
CA MET A 1 70.72 49.20 7.23
C MET A 1 69.67 48.61 6.30
N GLN A 2 70.08 47.60 5.51
CA GLN A 2 69.30 46.74 4.61
C GLN A 2 68.18 46.00 5.39
N PHE A 3 67.12 45.42 4.80
CA PHE A 3 67.10 44.47 3.68
C PHE A 3 65.74 44.43 2.97
N THR A 4 65.80 44.25 1.65
CA THR A 4 64.74 43.71 0.78
C THR A 4 64.58 42.20 1.00
N ALA A 5 63.36 41.69 0.87
CA ALA A 5 63.11 40.30 0.44
C ALA A 5 61.68 40.14 -0.13
N THR A 6 61.63 39.85 -1.42
CA THR A 6 60.51 39.26 -2.19
C THR A 6 60.37 37.76 -1.87
N PHE A 7 59.51 37.05 -2.63
CA PHE A 7 59.25 35.58 -2.71
C PHE A 7 57.94 35.14 -2.03
N LEU A 8 57.10 34.25 -2.56
CA LEU A 8 56.89 33.64 -3.89
C LEU A 8 55.56 32.85 -3.78
N ALA A 9 54.79 32.74 -4.85
CA ALA A 9 53.58 31.91 -4.91
C ALA A 9 53.91 30.40 -4.95
N LEU A 10 53.06 29.56 -4.34
CA LEU A 10 52.98 28.13 -4.65
C LEU A 10 51.52 27.69 -4.77
N LEU A 11 51.10 27.45 -6.02
CA LEU A 11 49.92 26.66 -6.38
C LEU A 11 50.20 25.18 -6.08
N ALA A 12 49.39 24.56 -5.24
CA ALA A 12 49.35 23.10 -5.10
C ALA A 12 48.16 22.55 -5.89
N ALA A 13 48.42 22.09 -7.12
CA ALA A 13 47.49 21.29 -7.89
C ALA A 13 47.67 19.82 -7.48
N PHE A 14 46.64 19.20 -6.92
CA PHE A 14 46.61 17.76 -6.63
C PHE A 14 46.16 16.97 -7.86
N PRO A 15 46.90 15.96 -8.33
CA PRO A 15 46.42 15.01 -9.31
C PRO A 15 45.73 13.85 -8.59
N PHE A 16 44.41 13.76 -8.69
CA PHE A 16 43.70 12.51 -8.40
C PHE A 16 43.39 11.82 -9.73
N ALA A 17 44.32 10.97 -10.16
CA ALA A 17 44.03 9.89 -11.08
C ALA A 17 43.98 8.60 -10.25
N SER A 18 42.81 7.96 -10.15
CA SER A 18 42.69 6.50 -10.10
C SER A 18 41.25 6.03 -10.24
N THR A 19 41.07 5.23 -11.29
CA THR A 19 40.18 4.07 -11.41
C THR A 19 38.68 4.30 -11.30
N ALA A 20 38.03 4.32 -12.46
CA ALA A 20 36.62 3.98 -12.60
C ALA A 20 36.38 2.57 -12.01
N PRO A 21 35.34 2.35 -11.20
CA PRO A 21 34.98 1.02 -10.76
C PRO A 21 34.34 0.27 -11.94
N THR A 22 35.13 -0.58 -12.61
CA THR A 22 34.60 -1.76 -13.28
C THR A 22 34.28 -2.78 -12.19
N SER A 23 33.00 -2.86 -11.81
CA SER A 23 32.47 -4.00 -11.08
C SER A 23 31.38 -4.63 -11.95
N GLU A 24 31.80 -5.61 -12.74
CA GLU A 24 30.91 -6.68 -13.17
C GLU A 24 30.49 -7.46 -11.92
N ASN A 25 29.26 -7.24 -11.46
CA ASN A 25 28.58 -8.21 -10.62
C ASN A 25 27.07 -8.05 -10.80
N VAL A 26 26.57 -8.43 -11.98
CA VAL A 26 25.13 -8.59 -12.21
C VAL A 26 24.72 -9.92 -11.59
N ASN A 27 24.75 -9.97 -10.27
CA ASN A 27 23.98 -10.93 -9.50
C ASN A 27 22.81 -10.14 -8.91
N SER A 28 21.91 -9.67 -9.78
CA SER A 28 20.63 -9.12 -9.34
C SER A 28 19.94 -10.25 -8.57
N PRO A 29 19.68 -10.11 -7.24
CA PRO A 29 18.83 -11.07 -6.59
C PRO A 29 17.51 -11.05 -7.34
N LEU A 30 17.10 -12.22 -7.82
CA LEU A 30 15.84 -12.43 -8.50
C LEU A 30 14.76 -11.88 -7.55
N GLN A 31 14.33 -10.63 -7.77
CA GLN A 31 13.36 -9.99 -6.88
C GLN A 31 12.11 -10.85 -6.95
N LYS A 32 11.79 -11.52 -5.83
CA LYS A 32 10.56 -12.29 -5.70
C LYS A 32 9.44 -11.35 -6.12
N ARG A 33 8.68 -11.74 -7.16
CA ARG A 33 7.51 -10.97 -7.58
C ARG A 33 6.57 -10.86 -6.39
N GLN A 34 6.33 -9.63 -5.95
CA GLN A 34 5.39 -9.34 -4.89
C GLN A 34 3.98 -9.50 -5.44
N ASN A 35 3.10 -10.18 -4.70
CA ASN A 35 1.70 -10.27 -5.03
C ASN A 35 0.97 -9.08 -4.42
N ILE A 36 0.69 -8.09 -5.27
CA ILE A 36 0.03 -6.84 -4.92
C ILE A 36 -1.27 -6.77 -5.73
N PRO A 37 -2.44 -6.56 -5.08
CA PRO A 37 -3.69 -6.40 -5.81
C PRO A 37 -3.73 -5.03 -6.48
N ASN A 38 -4.27 -4.97 -7.70
CA ASN A 38 -4.48 -3.69 -8.39
C ASN A 38 -5.63 -2.89 -7.76
N ASN A 39 -6.67 -3.58 -7.30
CA ASN A 39 -7.86 -2.97 -6.73
C ASN A 39 -8.35 -3.76 -5.51
N ILE A 40 -8.69 -3.05 -4.45
CA ILE A 40 -9.24 -3.61 -3.20
C ILE A 40 -10.63 -3.02 -2.99
N ASN A 41 -11.64 -3.87 -2.84
CA ASN A 41 -12.98 -3.46 -2.46
C ASN A 41 -13.10 -3.41 -0.93
N ILE A 42 -13.79 -2.39 -0.44
CA ILE A 42 -14.18 -2.22 0.96
C ILE A 42 -15.70 -2.20 1.02
N GLY A 43 -16.28 -2.99 1.91
CA GLY A 43 -17.72 -3.12 1.99
C GLY A 43 -18.19 -3.82 3.26
N ILE A 44 -19.38 -4.39 3.19
CA ILE A 44 -20.09 -5.00 4.30
C ILE A 44 -20.30 -6.48 4.04
N ASN A 45 -19.92 -7.33 4.99
CA ASN A 45 -20.29 -8.73 5.07
C ASN A 45 -21.67 -8.85 5.75
N GLU A 46 -22.71 -9.11 4.96
CA GLU A 46 -24.10 -9.16 5.47
C GLU A 46 -24.38 -10.42 6.28
N LYS A 47 -23.59 -11.48 6.08
CA LYS A 47 -23.70 -12.73 6.84
C LYS A 47 -23.23 -12.54 8.28
N ARG A 48 -22.26 -11.66 8.51
CA ARG A 48 -21.72 -11.32 9.83
C ARG A 48 -22.39 -10.06 10.35
N HIS A 49 -23.46 -10.22 11.12
CA HIS A 49 -24.17 -9.07 11.70
C HIS A 49 -24.13 -9.07 13.23
N ASN A 50 -24.16 -7.87 13.82
CA ASN A 50 -24.34 -7.69 15.25
C ASN A 50 -25.83 -7.82 15.65
N ALA A 51 -26.14 -7.61 16.92
CA ALA A 51 -27.50 -7.70 17.46
C ALA A 51 -28.50 -6.72 16.81
N ASN A 52 -28.01 -5.66 16.16
CA ASN A 52 -28.83 -4.66 15.45
C ASN A 52 -29.04 -5.02 13.96
N GLY A 53 -28.54 -6.17 13.51
CA GLY A 53 -28.61 -6.57 12.10
C GLY A 53 -27.66 -5.80 11.19
N LYS A 54 -26.65 -5.12 11.73
CA LYS A 54 -25.65 -4.37 10.95
C LYS A 54 -24.48 -5.26 10.60
N GLY A 55 -24.13 -5.27 9.33
CA GLY A 55 -23.06 -6.12 8.81
C GLY A 55 -21.67 -5.64 9.23
N MET A 56 -20.70 -6.54 9.14
CA MET A 56 -19.31 -6.28 9.50
C MET A 56 -18.56 -5.66 8.31
N TRP A 57 -17.72 -4.67 8.57
CA TRP A 57 -16.80 -4.17 7.57
C TRP A 57 -15.86 -5.27 7.10
N THR A 58 -15.64 -5.35 5.80
CA THR A 58 -14.85 -6.41 5.16
C THR A 58 -14.14 -5.87 3.92
N ALA A 59 -13.00 -6.47 3.57
CA ALA A 59 -12.20 -6.11 2.42
C ALA A 59 -11.90 -7.34 1.55
N TRP A 60 -11.86 -7.17 0.23
CA TRP A 60 -11.52 -8.24 -0.71
C TRP A 60 -10.84 -7.70 -1.96
N VAL A 61 -10.12 -8.55 -2.67
CA VAL A 61 -9.49 -8.18 -3.95
C VAL A 61 -10.57 -8.10 -5.02
N ASN A 62 -10.56 -7.04 -5.83
CA ASN A 62 -11.54 -6.93 -6.91
C ASN A 62 -11.36 -8.04 -7.94
N GLY A 63 -12.47 -8.68 -8.33
CA GLY A 63 -12.47 -9.83 -9.24
C GLY A 63 -12.24 -11.18 -8.55
N GLN A 64 -11.89 -11.22 -7.26
CA GLN A 64 -11.96 -12.43 -6.45
C GLN A 64 -13.36 -12.60 -5.84
N ASP A 65 -13.72 -13.84 -5.55
CA ASP A 65 -14.96 -14.18 -4.88
C ASP A 65 -14.86 -13.85 -3.37
N PRO A 66 -15.55 -12.80 -2.87
CA PRO A 66 -15.51 -12.45 -1.46
C PRO A 66 -16.13 -13.52 -0.57
N CYS A 67 -16.97 -14.42 -1.09
CA CYS A 67 -17.56 -15.49 -0.29
C CYS A 67 -16.51 -16.45 0.28
N ASN A 68 -15.36 -16.57 -0.40
CA ASN A 68 -14.25 -17.43 -0.01
C ASN A 68 -12.94 -16.66 0.26
N HIS A 69 -12.78 -15.46 -0.31
CA HIS A 69 -11.54 -14.68 -0.26
C HIS A 69 -11.81 -13.24 0.20
N HIS A 70 -11.91 -13.05 1.51
CA HIS A 70 -12.11 -11.75 2.15
C HIS A 70 -11.35 -11.64 3.47
N SER A 71 -11.26 -10.41 3.99
CA SER A 71 -10.79 -10.12 5.34
C SER A 71 -11.85 -9.31 6.06
N ASP A 72 -12.39 -9.86 7.14
CA ASP A 72 -13.23 -9.11 8.06
C ASP A 72 -12.38 -8.12 8.87
N LEU A 73 -12.87 -6.89 9.03
CA LEU A 73 -12.19 -5.81 9.76
C LEU A 73 -12.59 -5.78 11.25
N ASN A 74 -13.42 -6.72 11.70
CA ASN A 74 -13.85 -6.88 13.10
C ASN A 74 -14.48 -5.62 13.71
N VAL A 75 -15.20 -4.85 12.90
CA VAL A 75 -15.99 -3.68 13.31
C VAL A 75 -17.29 -3.68 12.50
N TYR A 76 -18.40 -3.37 13.14
CA TYR A 76 -19.71 -3.31 12.49
C TYR A 76 -20.03 -1.92 11.96
N GLU A 77 -20.89 -1.86 10.92
CA GLU A 77 -21.23 -0.63 10.20
C GLU A 77 -21.71 0.52 11.11
N ASP A 78 -22.44 0.20 12.17
CA ASP A 78 -23.00 1.17 13.13
C ASP A 78 -22.09 1.46 14.34
N GLU A 79 -21.00 0.71 14.52
CA GLU A 79 -20.12 0.86 15.68
C GLU A 79 -18.99 1.83 15.38
N ALA A 80 -18.32 1.66 14.24
CA ALA A 80 -17.25 2.53 13.82
C ALA A 80 -16.98 2.45 12.32
N SER A 81 -16.19 3.42 11.86
CA SER A 81 -15.65 3.49 10.51
C SER A 81 -14.59 2.39 10.28
N PRO A 82 -14.42 1.89 9.03
CA PRO A 82 -13.37 0.92 8.70
C PRO A 82 -11.95 1.54 8.65
N CYS A 83 -11.80 2.83 8.96
CA CYS A 83 -10.52 3.51 8.93
C CYS A 83 -9.60 3.17 10.10
N ASN A 84 -8.30 3.27 9.85
CA ASN A 84 -7.21 2.99 10.80
C ASN A 84 -7.17 1.54 11.30
N ILE A 85 -7.90 0.64 10.64
CA ILE A 85 -7.87 -0.80 10.90
C ILE A 85 -6.91 -1.44 9.89
N ARG A 86 -5.91 -2.19 10.41
CA ARG A 86 -5.02 -3.00 9.57
C ARG A 86 -5.72 -4.30 9.18
N PHE A 87 -5.68 -4.63 7.91
CA PHE A 87 -6.19 -5.89 7.37
C PHE A 87 -5.19 -6.51 6.39
N SER A 88 -5.27 -7.82 6.20
CA SER A 88 -4.45 -8.57 5.24
C SER A 88 -5.38 -9.29 4.27
N LEU A 89 -5.03 -9.34 3.00
CA LEU A 89 -5.82 -10.05 2.00
C LEU A 89 -5.16 -11.40 1.70
N GLU A 90 -5.97 -12.43 1.51
CA GLU A 90 -5.46 -13.77 1.24
C GLU A 90 -4.57 -13.78 -0.02
N GLY A 91 -3.40 -14.42 0.12
CA GLY A 91 -2.43 -14.51 -0.97
C GLY A 91 -1.66 -13.22 -1.28
N MET A 92 -1.92 -12.11 -0.59
CA MET A 92 -1.22 -10.84 -0.79
C MET A 92 -0.05 -10.68 0.21
N ASP A 93 1.04 -10.07 -0.23
CA ASP A 93 2.26 -9.97 0.58
C ASP A 93 2.22 -8.87 1.66
N TYR A 94 1.19 -8.02 1.64
CA TYR A 94 1.14 -6.81 2.46
C TYR A 94 -0.14 -6.64 3.28
N GLN A 95 -0.02 -5.84 4.33
CA GLN A 95 -1.15 -5.34 5.09
C GLN A 95 -1.57 -3.97 4.58
N TYR A 96 -2.85 -3.68 4.70
CA TYR A 96 -3.44 -2.44 4.25
C TYR A 96 -4.24 -1.77 5.38
N THR A 97 -4.38 -0.44 5.28
CA THR A 97 -5.19 0.37 6.19
C THR A 97 -5.93 1.42 5.39
N LEU A 98 -7.22 1.60 5.69
CA LEU A 98 -8.00 2.69 5.11
C LEU A 98 -7.77 3.98 5.92
N HIS A 99 -7.57 5.10 5.24
CA HIS A 99 -7.44 6.43 5.85
C HIS A 99 -8.41 7.41 5.19
N GLY A 100 -8.80 8.45 5.92
CA GLY A 100 -9.63 9.54 5.37
C GLY A 100 -11.13 9.28 5.42
N CYS A 101 -11.62 8.37 6.27
CA CYS A 101 -13.06 8.16 6.46
C CYS A 101 -13.70 9.41 7.08
N GLY A 102 -14.39 10.19 6.24
CA GLY A 102 -14.84 11.55 6.55
C GLY A 102 -14.41 12.59 5.50
N GLY A 103 -13.60 12.19 4.52
CA GLY A 103 -13.17 12.99 3.38
C GLY A 103 -12.62 12.10 2.27
N ASP A 104 -11.48 12.50 1.68
CA ASP A 104 -10.83 11.73 0.62
C ASP A 104 -10.22 10.45 1.16
N LEU A 105 -10.78 9.31 0.72
CA LEU A 105 -10.33 8.00 1.14
C LEU A 105 -9.04 7.59 0.42
N SER A 106 -8.08 7.09 1.20
CA SER A 106 -6.82 6.55 0.71
C SER A 106 -6.52 5.21 1.33
N ILE A 107 -5.70 4.42 0.64
CA ILE A 107 -5.23 3.13 1.13
C ILE A 107 -3.74 3.16 1.38
N TRP A 108 -3.36 2.71 2.57
CA TRP A 108 -2.00 2.73 3.04
C TRP A 108 -1.47 1.32 3.18
N ARG A 109 -0.21 1.11 2.83
CA ARG A 109 0.49 -0.17 2.95
C ARG A 109 1.34 -0.19 4.20
N ASN A 110 1.26 -1.29 4.96
CA ASN A 110 1.97 -1.52 6.22
C ASN A 110 1.81 -0.36 7.23
N GLY A 111 0.77 0.47 7.07
CA GLY A 111 0.52 1.69 7.83
C GLY A 111 1.59 2.78 7.71
N LYS A 112 2.33 2.85 6.60
CA LYS A 112 3.38 3.86 6.37
C LYS A 112 3.27 4.59 5.04
N ASP A 113 2.97 3.86 3.98
CA ASP A 113 3.01 4.41 2.62
C ASP A 113 1.60 4.55 2.08
N ASN A 114 1.21 5.76 1.65
CA ASN A 114 0.00 5.92 0.85
C ASN A 114 0.25 5.30 -0.53
N VAL A 115 -0.47 4.22 -0.84
CA VAL A 115 -0.29 3.45 -2.08
C VAL A 115 -1.47 3.61 -3.02
N GLY A 116 -2.48 4.41 -2.69
CA GLY A 116 -3.68 4.47 -3.50
C GLY A 116 -4.77 5.38 -2.97
N SER A 117 -5.73 5.66 -3.84
CA SER A 117 -6.96 6.37 -3.52
C SER A 117 -8.15 5.45 -3.66
N CYS A 118 -9.21 5.74 -2.91
CA CYS A 118 -10.46 5.02 -2.99
C CYS A 118 -11.57 5.93 -3.49
N TYR A 119 -12.48 5.36 -4.26
CA TYR A 119 -13.64 6.05 -4.79
C TYR A 119 -14.90 5.26 -4.46
N TRP A 120 -16.02 5.98 -4.38
CA TRP A 120 -17.33 5.37 -4.15
C TRP A 120 -17.69 4.48 -5.33
N ALA A 121 -17.87 3.18 -5.06
CA ALA A 121 -18.12 2.15 -6.04
C ALA A 121 -19.06 1.10 -5.43
N PRO A 122 -20.35 1.43 -5.28
CA PRO A 122 -21.30 0.52 -4.67
C PRO A 122 -21.55 -0.68 -5.59
N GLY A 123 -21.68 -1.85 -5.00
CA GLY A 123 -21.94 -3.09 -5.71
C GLY A 123 -22.39 -4.18 -4.74
N HIS A 124 -22.89 -5.29 -5.27
CA HIS A 124 -23.31 -6.42 -4.46
C HIS A 124 -22.84 -7.74 -5.07
N VAL A 125 -22.30 -8.61 -4.22
CA VAL A 125 -21.90 -9.97 -4.59
C VAL A 125 -22.63 -10.95 -3.69
N GLY A 126 -23.56 -11.71 -4.26
CA GLY A 126 -24.31 -12.73 -3.52
C GLY A 126 -23.50 -14.02 -3.35
N CYS A 127 -23.62 -14.65 -2.18
CA CYS A 127 -23.07 -15.98 -1.92
C CYS A 127 -24.16 -17.05 -1.99
N VAL A 128 -23.76 -18.29 -2.27
CA VAL A 128 -24.66 -19.45 -2.14
C VAL A 128 -25.11 -19.53 -0.67
N ALA A 129 -26.42 -19.50 -0.43
CA ALA A 129 -27.12 -19.32 0.86
C ALA A 129 -27.60 -17.89 1.23
N GLY A 130 -27.63 -16.96 0.28
CA GLY A 130 -28.51 -15.79 0.32
C GLY A 130 -27.98 -14.55 1.05
N ALA A 131 -26.98 -14.69 1.91
CA ALA A 131 -26.23 -13.55 2.43
C ALA A 131 -25.09 -13.18 1.47
N GLY A 132 -24.85 -11.89 1.25
CA GLY A 132 -23.84 -11.39 0.31
C GLY A 132 -22.85 -10.40 0.92
N TYR A 133 -22.10 -9.78 0.02
CA TYR A 133 -21.15 -8.73 0.29
C TYR A 133 -21.59 -7.48 -0.45
N SER A 134 -21.84 -6.40 0.30
CA SER A 134 -22.20 -5.11 -0.26
C SER A 134 -20.97 -4.19 -0.31
N GLY A 135 -20.43 -3.99 -1.51
CA GLY A 135 -19.35 -3.04 -1.78
C GLY A 135 -19.78 -1.60 -1.54
N ARG A 136 -18.85 -0.80 -1.00
CA ARG A 136 -19.01 0.64 -0.75
C ARG A 136 -17.97 1.43 -1.53
N TRP A 137 -16.70 1.07 -1.36
CA TRP A 137 -15.58 1.73 -2.01
C TRP A 137 -14.70 0.73 -2.75
N GLN A 138 -14.06 1.20 -3.81
CA GLN A 138 -12.95 0.52 -4.45
C GLN A 138 -11.70 1.39 -4.36
N CYS A 139 -10.63 0.81 -3.84
CA CYS A 139 -9.31 1.43 -3.73
C CYS A 139 -8.44 0.97 -4.89
N HIS A 140 -7.91 1.91 -5.66
CA HIS A 140 -6.93 1.64 -6.70
C HIS A 140 -5.52 1.73 -6.13
N VAL A 141 -4.77 0.64 -6.19
CA VAL A 141 -3.41 0.52 -5.65
C VAL A 141 -2.40 0.83 -6.77
N ASN A 142 -1.72 1.97 -6.63
CA ASN A 142 -0.92 2.62 -7.68
C ASN A 142 0.51 2.08 -7.83
N ASP A 143 0.91 1.11 -7.02
CA ASP A 143 2.25 0.54 -6.94
C ASP A 143 2.26 -0.99 -7.14
N GLY A 144 1.25 -1.53 -7.83
CA GLY A 144 1.24 -2.90 -8.33
C GLY A 144 2.37 -3.18 -9.33
N PRO A 145 2.67 -4.46 -9.63
CA PRO A 145 3.78 -4.87 -10.49
C PRO A 145 3.59 -4.37 -11.93
N GLY A 146 4.09 -3.17 -12.22
CA GLY A 146 3.93 -2.52 -13.53
C GLY A 146 4.37 -1.06 -13.61
N LYS A 147 5.07 -0.53 -12.61
CA LYS A 147 5.78 0.77 -12.68
C LYS A 147 7.25 0.57 -12.37
#